data_AF-A0A559QPK4-F1
#
_entry.id   AF-A0A559QPK4-F1
#
_cell.length_a   1.000
_cell.length_b   1.000
_cell.length_c   1.000
_cell.angle_alpha   90.00
_cell.angle_beta   90.00
_cell.angle_gamma   90.00
#
_symmetry.space_group_name_H-M   'P 1'
#
loop_
_entity.id
_entity.type
_entity.pdbx_description
1 polymer ?
#
loop_
_entity_poly.entity_id
_entity_poly.type
_entity_poly.pdbx_seq_one_letter_code
_entity_poly.pdbx_strand_id
1 'polypeptide(L)'
;MSSKIDIATRLRESRELAGLSQGQAAKKLGLHRPTISEIEAGRRNVRPEELVEFSKLYGVELNWITTGEVGQEKVDQSILAAARELSSMSDKDIETLINTIRMIKGSGGENGKD
;
A
#
# COMPACT_ATOMS: atom_id res chain seq x y z
N MET A 1 14.89 14.68 -4.79
CA MET A 1 13.54 15.04 -4.28
C MET A 1 12.55 14.56 -5.32
N SER A 2 11.62 13.67 -4.97
CA SER A 2 10.65 13.17 -5.96
C SER A 2 9.64 14.25 -6.31
N SER A 3 9.17 14.25 -7.56
CA SER A 3 8.17 15.22 -8.01
C SER A 3 6.80 14.92 -7.38
N LYS A 4 5.92 15.92 -7.36
CA LYS A 4 4.52 15.75 -6.94
C LYS A 4 3.81 14.64 -7.70
N ILE A 5 4.07 14.54 -9.01
CA ILE A 5 3.47 13.52 -9.87
C ILE A 5 3.94 12.12 -9.45
N ASP A 6 5.21 11.95 -9.10
CA ASP A 6 5.73 10.65 -8.66
C ASP A 6 5.06 10.19 -7.36
N ILE A 7 4.87 11.10 -6.40
CA ILE A 7 4.18 10.80 -5.13
C ILE A 7 2.73 10.41 -5.40
N ALA A 8 2.04 11.15 -6.29
CA ALA A 8 0.67 10.84 -6.68
C ALA A 8 0.55 9.45 -7.33
N THR A 9 1.47 9.11 -8.23
CA THR A 9 1.54 7.80 -8.88
C THR A 9 1.77 6.68 -7.86
N ARG A 10 2.76 6.82 -6.96
CA ARG A 10 3.04 5.79 -5.95
C ARG A 10 1.91 5.62 -4.94
N LEU A 11 1.19 6.69 -4.59
CA LEU A 11 -0.01 6.59 -3.75
C LEU A 11 -1.11 5.78 -4.44
N ARG A 12 -1.31 6.01 -5.74
CA ARG A 12 -2.28 5.25 -6.54
C ARG A 12 -1.90 3.77 -6.61
N GLU A 13 -0.66 3.47 -6.97
CA GLU A 13 -0.15 2.09 -7.07
C GLU A 13 -0.27 1.36 -5.73
N SER A 14 0.14 2.01 -4.64
CA SER A 14 0.06 1.44 -3.30
C SER A 14 -1.40 1.15 -2.89
N ARG A 15 -2.35 2.02 -3.26
CA ARG A 15 -3.78 1.78 -3.04
C ARG A 15 -4.28 0.56 -3.81
N GLU A 16 -3.89 0.43 -5.07
CA GLU A 16 -4.30 -0.67 -5.95
C GLU A 16 -3.73 -2.00 -5.45
N LEU A 17 -2.46 -2.02 -5.04
CA LEU A 17 -1.81 -3.19 -4.42
C LEU A 17 -2.43 -3.57 -3.08
N ALA A 18 -2.89 -2.58 -2.30
CA ALA A 18 -3.67 -2.82 -1.09
C ALA A 18 -5.09 -3.37 -1.38
N GLY A 19 -5.49 -3.49 -2.65
CA GLY A 19 -6.80 -3.99 -3.08
C GLY A 19 -7.94 -3.04 -2.76
N LEU A 20 -7.67 -1.74 -2.63
CA LEU A 20 -8.65 -0.73 -2.26
C LEU A 20 -9.12 0.07 -3.48
N SER A 21 -10.42 0.28 -3.60
CA SER A 21 -10.95 1.35 -4.45
C SER A 21 -10.69 2.72 -3.83
N GLN A 22 -10.71 3.78 -4.65
CA GLN A 22 -10.61 5.17 -4.16
C GLN A 22 -11.69 5.51 -3.11
N GLY A 23 -12.90 4.96 -3.27
CA GLY A 23 -13.99 5.17 -2.30
C GLY A 23 -13.73 4.49 -0.96
N GLN A 24 -13.20 3.27 -0.97
CA GLN A 24 -12.83 2.56 0.26
C GLN A 24 -11.67 3.25 0.97
N ALA A 25 -10.64 3.70 0.23
CA ALA A 25 -9.52 4.47 0.78
C ALA A 25 -10.02 5.78 1.42
N ALA A 26 -10.85 6.54 0.71
CA ALA A 26 -11.44 7.78 1.20
C ALA A 26 -12.20 7.55 2.52
N LYS A 27 -13.08 6.54 2.57
CA LYS A 27 -13.83 6.18 3.78
C LYS A 27 -12.92 5.83 4.95
N LYS A 28 -11.86 5.04 4.72
CA LYS A 28 -10.92 4.63 5.77
C LYS A 28 -10.04 5.77 6.28
N LEU A 29 -9.78 6.78 5.46
CA LEU A 29 -8.98 7.97 5.82
C LEU A 29 -9.84 9.14 6.32
N GLY A 30 -11.16 8.99 6.38
CA GLY A 30 -12.05 10.12 6.73
C GLY A 30 -12.04 11.25 5.68
N LEU A 31 -11.68 10.94 4.43
CA LEU A 31 -11.62 11.89 3.33
C LEU A 31 -12.81 11.72 2.37
N HIS A 32 -13.09 12.74 1.58
CA HIS A 32 -14.04 12.63 0.48
C HIS A 32 -13.38 11.92 -0.72
N ARG A 33 -14.15 11.10 -1.45
CA ARG A 33 -13.64 10.39 -2.63
C ARG A 33 -12.97 11.30 -3.68
N PRO A 34 -13.50 12.50 -4.00
CA PRO A 34 -12.79 13.44 -4.88
C PRO A 34 -11.40 13.83 -4.38
N THR A 35 -11.18 13.92 -3.06
CA THR A 35 -9.88 14.22 -2.48
C THR A 35 -8.83 13.18 -2.89
N ILE A 36 -9.17 11.90 -2.80
CA ILE A 36 -8.28 10.81 -3.25
C ILE A 36 -8.00 10.92 -4.75
N SER A 37 -9.03 11.13 -5.57
CA SER A 37 -8.84 11.26 -7.02
C SER A 37 -8.00 12.48 -7.42
N GLU A 38 -8.14 13.61 -6.73
CA GLU A 38 -7.36 14.83 -6.97
C GLU A 38 -5.90 14.66 -6.56
N ILE A 39 -5.65 13.93 -5.46
CA ILE A 39 -4.30 13.57 -5.01
C ILE A 39 -3.62 12.66 -6.03
N GLU A 40 -4.27 11.55 -6.42
CA GLU A 40 -3.72 10.56 -7.34
C GLU A 40 -3.52 11.10 -8.76
N ALA A 41 -4.25 12.17 -9.12
CA ALA A 41 -4.03 12.88 -10.37
C ALA A 41 -2.98 14.00 -10.27
N GLY A 42 -2.35 14.18 -9.11
CA GLY A 42 -1.36 15.24 -8.88
C GLY A 42 -1.95 16.65 -8.95
N ARG A 43 -3.27 16.82 -8.83
CA ARG A 43 -3.92 18.13 -8.80
C ARG A 43 -3.91 18.74 -7.41
N ARG A 44 -4.12 17.92 -6.38
CA ARG A 44 -4.02 18.33 -4.96
C ARG A 44 -2.69 17.90 -4.34
N ASN A 45 -2.07 18.78 -3.55
CA ASN A 45 -0.91 18.41 -2.72
C ASN A 45 -1.35 17.54 -1.54
N VAL A 46 -0.51 16.57 -1.19
CA VAL A 46 -0.71 15.73 -0.01
C VAL A 46 0.02 16.36 1.16
N ARG A 47 -0.63 16.43 2.31
CA ARG A 47 -0.02 16.96 3.54
C ARG A 47 0.87 15.88 4.18
N PRO A 48 1.93 16.26 4.91
CA PRO A 48 2.80 15.29 5.59
C PRO A 48 2.04 14.30 6.48
N GLU A 49 1.02 14.79 7.19
CA GLU A 49 0.20 13.96 8.09
C GLU A 49 -0.61 12.93 7.29
N GLU A 50 -1.18 13.33 6.15
CA GLU A 50 -1.90 12.44 5.25
C GLU A 50 -0.99 11.35 4.67
N LEU A 51 0.27 11.67 4.36
CA LEU A 51 1.24 10.67 3.85
C LEU A 51 1.49 9.54 4.85
N VAL A 52 1.53 9.87 6.15
CA VAL A 52 1.67 8.87 7.22
C VAL A 52 0.43 7.98 7.30
N GLU A 53 -0.76 8.56 7.16
CA GLU A 53 -2.02 7.80 7.14
C GLU A 53 -2.12 6.89 5.91
N PHE A 54 -1.72 7.39 4.74
CA PHE A 54 -1.63 6.60 3.50
C PHE A 54 -0.66 5.43 3.64
N SER A 55 0.54 5.68 4.16
CA SER A 55 1.55 4.64 4.42
C SER A 55 0.98 3.50 5.27
N LYS A 56 0.32 3.84 6.38
CA LYS A 56 -0.32 2.85 7.27
C LYS A 56 -1.46 2.10 6.58
N LEU A 57 -2.34 2.81 5.89
CA LEU A 57 -3.50 2.20 5.24
C LEU A 57 -3.10 1.25 4.11
N TYR A 58 -2.10 1.63 3.32
CA TYR A 58 -1.67 0.86 2.15
C TYR A 58 -0.62 -0.20 2.51
N GLY A 59 -0.06 -0.16 3.72
CA GLY A 59 0.95 -1.12 4.16
C GLY A 59 2.28 -0.96 3.42
N VAL A 60 2.65 0.28 3.09
CA VAL A 60 3.91 0.62 2.42
C VAL A 60 4.69 1.64 3.23
N GLU A 61 6.01 1.61 3.11
CA GLU A 61 6.89 2.55 3.81
C GLU A 61 6.68 4.00 3.35
N LEU A 62 6.78 4.95 4.29
CA LEU A 62 6.70 6.37 3.96
C LEU A 62 7.82 6.80 3.00
N ASN A 63 9.02 6.21 3.16
CA ASN A 63 10.15 6.48 2.27
C ASN A 63 9.83 6.04 0.84
N TRP A 64 9.22 4.86 0.66
CA TRP A 64 8.77 4.41 -0.66
C TRP A 64 7.82 5.43 -1.30
N ILE A 65 6.83 5.94 -0.58
CA ILE A 65 5.89 6.94 -1.13
C ILE A 65 6.61 8.23 -1.54
N THR A 66 7.55 8.71 -0.73
CA THR A 66 8.16 10.04 -0.89
C THR A 66 9.38 10.08 -1.80
N THR A 67 10.19 9.03 -1.84
CA THR A 67 11.44 8.96 -2.61
C THR A 67 11.41 7.88 -3.69
N GLY A 68 10.54 6.88 -3.58
CA GLY A 68 10.58 5.68 -4.42
C GLY A 68 11.67 4.69 -4.00
N GLU A 69 12.35 4.93 -2.89
CA GLU A 69 13.41 4.05 -2.38
C GLU A 69 12.82 3.06 -1.38
N VAL A 70 13.10 1.78 -1.63
CA VAL A 70 12.89 0.73 -0.64
C VAL A 70 14.09 0.74 0.30
N GLY A 71 13.86 0.70 1.62
CA GLY A 71 14.93 0.69 2.59
C GLY A 71 15.94 -0.42 2.30
N GLN A 72 17.24 -0.12 2.43
CA GLN A 72 18.33 -1.10 2.28
C GLN A 72 18.43 -2.04 3.49
N GLU A 73 17.30 -2.42 4.09
CA GLU A 73 17.33 -3.50 5.05
C GLU A 73 17.80 -4.77 4.35
N LYS A 74 18.63 -5.57 5.01
CA LYS A 74 19.07 -6.85 4.48
C LYS A 74 17.82 -7.69 4.22
N VAL A 75 17.42 -7.77 2.95
CA VAL A 75 16.34 -8.65 2.55
C VAL A 75 16.74 -10.07 2.95
N ASP A 76 15.98 -10.65 3.86
CA ASP A 76 16.25 -11.98 4.38
C ASP A 76 16.34 -12.98 3.20
N GLN A 77 17.27 -13.94 3.27
CA GLN A 77 17.41 -14.94 2.21
C GLN A 77 16.11 -15.73 2.00
N SER A 78 15.32 -15.93 3.05
CA SER A 78 13.99 -16.55 2.99
C SER A 78 12.99 -15.69 2.19
N ILE A 79 13.03 -14.36 2.32
CA ILE A 79 12.18 -13.45 1.53
C ILE A 79 12.60 -13.49 0.05
N LEU A 80 13.90 -13.50 -0.24
CA LEU A 80 14.38 -13.64 -1.61
C LEU A 80 14.01 -14.98 -2.24
N ALA A 81 14.04 -16.07 -1.47
CA ALA A 81 13.61 -17.38 -1.93
C ALA A 81 12.11 -17.39 -2.25
N ALA A 82 11.29 -16.86 -1.35
CA ALA A 82 9.85 -16.71 -1.58
C ALA A 82 9.57 -15.87 -2.84
N ALA A 83 10.24 -14.73 -3.01
CA ALA A 83 10.05 -13.88 -4.19
C ALA A 83 10.34 -14.60 -5.52
N ARG A 84 11.35 -15.47 -5.56
CA ARG A 84 11.65 -16.30 -6.75
C ARG A 84 10.55 -17.30 -7.03
N GLU A 85 10.06 -18.00 -6.01
CA GLU A 85 8.95 -18.95 -6.17
C GLU A 85 7.70 -18.23 -6.69
N LEU A 86 7.35 -17.09 -6.08
CA LEU A 86 6.22 -16.25 -6.50
C LEU A 86 6.33 -15.82 -7.96
N SER A 87 7.53 -15.45 -8.43
CA SER A 87 7.74 -15.02 -9.82
C SER A 87 7.49 -16.11 -10.86
N SER A 88 7.49 -17.38 -10.45
CA SER A 88 7.23 -18.54 -11.31
C SER A 88 5.80 -19.07 -11.23
N MET A 89 4.98 -18.51 -10.34
CA MET A 89 3.59 -18.93 -10.15
C MET A 89 2.67 -18.34 -11.22
N SER A 90 1.55 -19.01 -11.49
CA SER A 90 0.50 -18.46 -12.34
C SER A 90 -0.22 -17.31 -11.64
N ASP A 91 -0.77 -16.36 -12.40
CA ASP A 91 -1.53 -15.22 -11.86
C ASP A 91 -2.65 -15.67 -10.90
N LYS A 92 -3.31 -16.80 -11.22
CA LYS A 92 -4.38 -17.39 -10.39
C LYS A 92 -3.87 -17.90 -9.05
N ASP A 93 -2.69 -18.50 -9.02
CA ASP A 93 -2.08 -19.01 -7.79
C ASP A 93 -1.58 -17.85 -6.92
N ILE A 94 -1.03 -16.80 -7.55
CA ILE A 94 -0.66 -15.56 -6.87
C ILE A 94 -1.89 -14.91 -6.22
N GLU A 95 -3.01 -14.83 -6.94
CA GLU A 95 -4.26 -14.28 -6.39
C GLU A 95 -4.76 -15.10 -5.19
N THR A 96 -4.72 -16.43 -5.30
CA THR A 96 -5.08 -17.34 -4.20
C THR A 96 -4.20 -17.10 -2.98
N LEU A 97 -2.88 -16.99 -3.16
CA LEU A 97 -1.94 -16.74 -2.08
C LEU A 97 -2.18 -15.39 -1.41
N ILE A 98 -2.39 -14.32 -2.20
CA ILE A 98 -2.71 -12.98 -1.68
C ILE A 98 -3.94 -13.05 -0.77
N ASN A 99 -4.98 -13.76 -1.18
CA ASN A 99 -6.19 -13.93 -0.38
C ASN A 99 -5.93 -14.71 0.92
N THR A 100 -5.11 -15.75 0.87
CA THR A 100 -4.69 -16.50 2.06
C THR A 100 -3.89 -15.64 3.05
N ILE A 101 -2.94 -14.84 2.57
CA ILE A 101 -2.16 -13.91 3.42
C ILE A 101 -3.08 -12.88 4.08
N ARG A 102 -4.06 -12.34 3.34
CA ARG A 102 -5.07 -11.42 3.89
C ARG A 102 -5.89 -12.07 5.00
N MET A 103 -6.28 -13.34 4.85
CA MET A 103 -6.98 -14.08 5.92
C MET A 103 -6.12 -14.21 7.17
N ILE A 104 -4.86 -14.60 7.03
CA ILE A 104 -3.92 -14.75 8.16
C ILE A 104 -3.74 -13.41 8.90
N LYS A 105 -3.60 -12.30 8.18
CA LYS A 105 -3.50 -10.96 8.80
C LYS A 105 -4.79 -10.51 9.49
N GLY A 106 -5.96 -10.91 8.99
CA GLY A 106 -7.26 -10.55 9.56
C GLY A 106 -7.60 -11.30 10.85
N SER A 107 -7.12 -12.53 11.03
CA SER A 107 -7.40 -13.36 12.21
C SER A 107 -6.66 -12.95 13.50
N GLY A 108 -5.72 -11.99 13.43
CA GLY A 108 -4.93 -11.53 14.58
C GLY A 108 -5.41 -10.24 15.26
N GLY A 109 -6.59 -9.70 14.91
CA GLY A 109 -6.98 -8.32 15.21
C GLY A 109 -8.26 -8.08 16.02
N GLU A 110 -8.87 -9.09 16.64
CA GLU A 110 -10.02 -8.91 17.55
C GLU A 110 -9.74 -9.57 18.91
N ASN A 111 -8.99 -8.89 19.78
CA ASN A 111 -9.11 -9.06 21.22
C ASN A 111 -8.60 -7.80 21.92
N GLY A 112 -9.54 -6.97 22.35
CA GLY A 112 -9.26 -5.69 23.01
C GLY A 112 -10.50 -4.81 23.12
N LYS A 113 -11.64 -5.41 23.50
CA LYS A 113 -12.70 -4.70 24.21
C LYS A 113 -12.68 -5.24 25.63
N ASP A 114 -12.05 -4.47 26.51
CA ASP A 114 -12.43 -4.29 27.91
C ASP A 114 -12.15 -2.81 28.23
#